data_AF-A0A2E9ZP00-F1
#
_entry.id   AF-A0A2E9ZP00-F1
#
_cell.length_a   1.000
_cell.length_b   1.000
_cell.length_c   1.000
_cell.angle_alpha   90.00
_cell.angle_beta   90.00
_cell.angle_gamma   90.00
#
_symmetry.space_group_name_H-M   'P 1'
#
loop_
_entity.id
_entity.type
_entity.pdbx_description
1 polymer ?
#
loop_
_entity_poly.entity_id
_entity_poly.type
_entity_poly.pdbx_seq_one_letter_code
_entity_poly.pdbx_strand_id
1 'polypeptide(L)'
;MKNVSKLLVALLAVTAVSASAAPKQWLDYKGRKGPGKGKNIVLISGDEEYRSEEAMPLLAGILSRFHGFNCRVVFAIDPKSGLVDPNNRNNIPGLEALKDADLMVIGTRFRDLPDDQMAQIDAYLKTGKPVIGMRTATHAFNIGGNKTYAHYSNGYNGPKKEWQGGFGKLILGDFWKNHHGGHKTESTVGIIAPGAGKHPTTRGIKNGDIWGPSDVYGVRLPLPEGSQHIILGQVTKRKGPRTNDIHFGLKPTDDEAVEGKKNDPMMPVTWIKSYQVPGGKKGRVYTTTMGSSTDLVVEGSRRMMVNGVYWLLDLEIPTGGTKVDLPGKFDPKEYSFRSKDYWPKQNKRPGDFRLKRQKKK
;
A
#
# COMPACT_ATOMS: atom_id res chain seq x y z
N MET A 1 -11.04 -36.67 77.81
CA MET A 1 -11.78 -35.55 77.19
C MET A 1 -10.79 -34.55 76.61
N LYS A 2 -11.00 -34.15 75.34
CA LYS A 2 -10.42 -33.01 74.59
C LYS A 2 -8.96 -33.19 74.12
N ASN A 3 -8.74 -33.52 72.84
CA ASN A 3 -8.66 -32.65 71.65
C ASN A 3 -7.26 -32.04 71.48
N VAL A 4 -6.62 -32.27 70.34
CA VAL A 4 -6.34 -31.28 69.26
C VAL A 4 -5.49 -31.99 68.20
N SER A 5 -6.10 -32.35 67.06
CA SER A 5 -5.36 -32.75 65.85
C SER A 5 -5.20 -31.50 64.98
N LYS A 6 -3.96 -31.04 64.78
CA LYS A 6 -3.65 -29.87 63.94
C LYS A 6 -3.59 -30.31 62.48
N LEU A 7 -4.60 -29.92 61.71
CA LEU A 7 -4.64 -30.06 60.26
C LEU A 7 -3.71 -29.00 59.64
N LEU A 8 -2.62 -29.42 59.01
CA LEU A 8 -1.72 -28.55 58.26
C LEU A 8 -2.28 -28.36 56.85
N VAL A 9 -2.94 -27.24 56.57
CA VAL A 9 -3.38 -26.87 55.23
C VAL A 9 -2.20 -26.21 54.52
N ALA A 10 -1.58 -26.93 53.58
CA ALA A 10 -0.56 -26.37 52.69
C ALA A 10 -1.24 -25.50 51.62
N LEU A 11 -1.11 -24.18 51.76
CA LEU A 11 -1.61 -23.21 50.80
C LEU A 11 -0.63 -23.15 49.61
N LEU A 12 -0.90 -23.90 48.54
CA LEU A 12 -0.19 -23.77 47.27
C LEU A 12 -0.60 -22.45 46.59
N ALA A 13 0.22 -21.41 46.76
CA ALA A 13 0.10 -20.17 46.03
C ALA A 13 0.51 -20.41 44.56
N VAL A 14 -0.47 -20.60 43.67
CA VAL A 14 -0.25 -20.60 42.23
C VAL A 14 -0.01 -19.15 41.80
N THR A 15 1.25 -18.75 41.72
CA THR A 15 1.65 -17.50 41.07
C THR A 15 1.38 -17.65 39.57
N ALA A 16 0.26 -17.10 39.10
CA ALA A 16 -0.02 -16.98 37.68
C ALA A 16 1.03 -16.06 37.04
N VAL A 17 2.04 -16.66 36.42
CA VAL A 17 2.95 -15.93 35.54
C VAL A 17 2.11 -15.42 34.37
N SER A 18 1.76 -14.13 34.41
CA SER A 18 1.13 -13.45 33.29
C SER A 18 2.15 -13.43 32.16
N ALA A 19 2.08 -14.39 31.24
CA ALA A 19 2.83 -14.33 30.00
C ALA A 19 2.39 -13.06 29.27
N SER A 20 3.21 -12.00 29.37
CA SER A 20 3.01 -10.79 28.58
C SER A 20 3.12 -11.18 27.12
N ALA A 21 1.99 -11.35 26.43
CA ALA A 21 1.97 -11.64 25.01
C ALA A 21 2.83 -10.59 24.30
N ALA A 22 3.82 -11.05 23.52
CA ALA A 22 4.67 -10.16 22.76
C ALA A 22 3.79 -9.17 21.96
N PRO A 23 4.16 -7.87 21.91
CA PRO A 23 3.35 -6.89 21.20
C PRO A 23 3.14 -7.33 19.76
N LYS A 24 1.87 -7.39 19.32
CA LYS A 24 1.53 -7.85 17.98
C LYS A 24 2.20 -6.96 16.92
N GLN A 25 2.96 -7.58 16.02
CA GLN A 25 3.78 -6.88 15.01
C GLN A 25 3.03 -6.58 13.70
N TRP A 26 1.72 -6.78 13.65
CA TRP A 26 0.85 -6.50 12.50
C TRP A 26 -0.58 -6.22 12.95
N LEU A 27 -1.42 -5.75 12.03
CA LEU A 27 -2.85 -5.57 12.25
C LEU A 27 -3.65 -6.60 11.45
N ASP A 28 -4.49 -7.38 12.15
CA ASP A 28 -5.49 -8.21 11.49
C ASP A 28 -6.88 -7.54 11.57
N TYR A 29 -7.60 -7.55 10.47
CA TYR A 29 -8.96 -7.07 10.34
C TYR A 29 -9.83 -8.23 9.86
N LYS A 30 -10.75 -8.68 10.71
CA LYS A 30 -11.72 -9.70 10.32
C LYS A 30 -12.77 -9.07 9.39
N GLY A 31 -12.99 -9.71 8.26
CA GLY A 31 -14.01 -9.30 7.30
C GLY A 31 -15.42 -9.36 7.90
N ARG A 32 -16.23 -8.35 7.60
CA ARG A 32 -17.68 -8.37 7.86
C ARG A 32 -18.42 -9.08 6.72
N LYS A 33 -19.72 -8.81 6.57
CA LYS A 33 -20.48 -9.27 5.41
C LYS A 33 -20.09 -8.44 4.18
N GLY A 34 -19.97 -9.09 3.02
CA GLY A 34 -19.73 -8.44 1.73
C GLY A 34 -19.16 -9.41 0.70
N PRO A 35 -18.98 -8.98 -0.56
CA PRO A 35 -18.51 -9.82 -1.67
C PRO A 35 -17.12 -10.45 -1.44
N GLY A 36 -16.29 -9.86 -0.59
CA GLY A 36 -14.97 -10.34 -0.23
C GLY A 36 -14.93 -11.40 0.88
N LYS A 37 -16.08 -11.86 1.37
CA LYS A 37 -16.15 -12.85 2.46
C LYS A 37 -15.33 -14.09 2.11
N GLY A 38 -14.48 -14.51 3.04
CA GLY A 38 -13.63 -15.69 2.89
C GLY A 38 -12.34 -15.45 2.10
N LYS A 39 -12.14 -14.25 1.53
CA LYS A 39 -10.91 -13.87 0.84
C LYS A 39 -9.98 -13.11 1.79
N ASN A 40 -8.67 -13.33 1.63
CA ASN A 40 -7.61 -12.75 2.44
C ASN A 40 -6.77 -11.77 1.62
N ILE A 41 -6.54 -10.56 2.16
CA ILE A 41 -5.70 -9.54 1.55
C ILE A 41 -4.54 -9.21 2.48
N VAL A 42 -3.32 -9.24 1.98
CA VAL A 42 -2.12 -8.78 2.72
C VAL A 42 -1.70 -7.43 2.17
N LEU A 43 -1.65 -6.42 3.05
CA LEU A 43 -1.26 -5.05 2.74
C LEU A 43 0.11 -4.77 3.38
N ILE A 44 1.11 -4.49 2.55
CA ILE A 44 2.52 -4.36 2.94
C ILE A 44 2.93 -2.90 2.89
N SER A 45 3.14 -2.30 4.07
CA SER A 45 3.72 -0.96 4.20
C SER A 45 5.23 -1.03 4.38
N GLY A 46 5.93 0.04 4.01
CA GLY A 46 7.39 0.09 4.11
C GLY A 46 7.98 1.17 3.21
N ASP A 47 7.36 2.34 3.21
CA ASP A 47 7.82 3.53 2.51
C ASP A 47 7.98 4.67 3.51
N GLU A 48 9.11 5.36 3.43
CA GLU A 48 9.52 6.38 4.40
C GLU A 48 9.10 7.81 4.05
N GLU A 49 8.33 7.99 2.97
CA GLU A 49 7.97 9.32 2.46
C GLU A 49 6.45 9.52 2.42
N TYR A 50 5.71 8.63 1.74
CA TYR A 50 4.29 8.75 1.39
C TYR A 50 3.33 8.11 2.39
N ARG A 51 3.88 7.63 3.52
CA ARG A 51 3.13 7.20 4.71
C ARG A 51 2.26 5.98 4.46
N SER A 52 2.82 4.98 3.79
CA SER A 52 2.20 3.66 3.61
C SER A 52 1.75 3.02 4.93
N GLU A 53 2.41 3.31 6.05
CA GLU A 53 2.00 2.87 7.39
C GLU A 53 0.65 3.47 7.85
N GLU A 54 0.22 4.60 7.26
CA GLU A 54 -1.08 5.23 7.49
C GLU A 54 -2.10 4.81 6.41
N ALA A 55 -1.66 4.66 5.16
CA ALA A 55 -2.50 4.30 4.02
C ALA A 55 -3.03 2.85 4.10
N MET A 56 -2.18 1.88 4.44
CA MET A 56 -2.59 0.46 4.45
C MET A 56 -3.66 0.15 5.50
N PRO A 57 -3.59 0.66 6.75
CA PRO A 57 -4.68 0.50 7.73
C PRO A 57 -6.00 1.15 7.32
N LEU A 58 -5.97 2.27 6.59
CA LEU A 58 -7.19 2.88 6.03
C LEU A 58 -7.83 1.93 5.02
N LEU A 59 -7.07 1.47 4.02
CA LEU A 59 -7.57 0.57 2.98
C LEU A 59 -8.07 -0.74 3.58
N ALA A 60 -7.32 -1.36 4.51
CA ALA A 60 -7.75 -2.55 5.23
C ALA A 60 -9.05 -2.33 6.00
N GLY A 61 -9.23 -1.16 6.62
CA GLY A 61 -10.46 -0.78 7.30
C GLY A 61 -11.65 -0.67 6.34
N ILE A 62 -11.48 -0.08 5.15
CA ILE A 62 -12.51 0.02 4.12
C ILE A 62 -12.89 -1.39 3.62
N LEU A 63 -11.89 -2.17 3.21
CA LEU A 63 -12.04 -3.52 2.65
C LEU A 63 -12.71 -4.48 3.62
N SER A 64 -12.25 -4.53 4.86
CA SER A 64 -12.83 -5.44 5.85
C SER A 64 -14.22 -5.03 6.32
N ARG A 65 -14.48 -3.72 6.49
CA ARG A 65 -15.72 -3.23 7.08
C ARG A 65 -16.88 -3.21 6.10
N PHE A 66 -16.63 -2.79 4.86
CA PHE A 66 -17.68 -2.57 3.87
C PHE A 66 -17.77 -3.69 2.83
N HIS A 67 -16.68 -4.43 2.62
CA HIS A 67 -16.59 -5.42 1.54
C HIS A 67 -16.36 -6.84 2.02
N GLY A 68 -16.05 -7.04 3.31
CA GLY A 68 -16.02 -8.37 3.93
C GLY A 68 -14.71 -9.15 3.77
N PHE A 69 -13.66 -8.53 3.24
CA PHE A 69 -12.33 -9.16 3.16
C PHE A 69 -11.70 -9.31 4.55
N ASN A 70 -11.00 -10.42 4.78
CA ASN A 70 -10.01 -10.46 5.85
C ASN A 70 -8.78 -9.69 5.37
N CYS A 71 -8.23 -8.81 6.20
CA CYS A 71 -7.04 -8.05 5.85
C CYS A 71 -5.97 -8.20 6.93
N ARG A 72 -4.73 -8.45 6.50
CA ARG A 72 -3.54 -8.27 7.35
C ARG A 72 -2.75 -7.07 6.84
N VAL A 73 -2.38 -6.16 7.74
CA VAL A 73 -1.45 -5.07 7.45
C VAL A 73 -0.13 -5.36 8.15
N VAL A 74 0.95 -5.42 7.38
CA VAL A 74 2.32 -5.59 7.87
C VAL A 74 3.14 -4.30 7.68
N PHE A 75 4.14 -4.11 8.53
CA PHE A 75 4.86 -2.84 8.67
C PHE A 75 6.36 -3.04 8.66
N ALA A 76 7.08 -2.03 8.17
CA ALA A 76 8.50 -1.88 8.50
C ALA A 76 8.64 -1.65 10.00
N ILE A 77 9.34 -2.55 10.69
CA ILE A 77 9.45 -2.57 12.15
C ILE A 77 10.91 -2.59 12.56
N ASP A 78 11.29 -1.72 13.48
CA ASP A 78 12.55 -1.86 14.19
C ASP A 78 12.51 -3.12 15.06
N PRO A 79 13.33 -4.16 14.77
CA PRO A 79 13.27 -5.42 15.50
C PRO A 79 13.66 -5.28 16.99
N LYS A 80 14.41 -4.22 17.36
CA LYS A 80 14.82 -4.01 18.75
C LYS A 80 13.69 -3.46 19.61
N SER A 81 13.00 -2.42 19.14
CA SER A 81 11.93 -1.75 19.91
C SER A 81 10.54 -2.31 19.64
N GLY A 82 10.34 -2.94 18.47
CA GLY A 82 9.02 -3.34 17.97
C GLY A 82 8.14 -2.15 17.56
N LEU A 83 8.74 -0.97 17.36
CA LEU A 83 8.06 0.22 16.83
C LEU A 83 7.99 0.17 15.30
N VAL A 84 6.94 0.79 14.75
CA VAL A 84 6.85 1.01 13.31
C VAL A 84 7.87 2.08 12.92
N ASP A 85 8.80 1.71 12.06
CA ASP A 85 9.86 2.57 11.55
C ASP A 85 10.00 2.39 10.04
N PRO A 86 9.35 3.25 9.24
CA PRO A 86 9.50 3.25 7.79
C PRO A 86 10.94 3.42 7.27
N ASN A 87 11.87 3.99 8.05
CA ASN A 87 13.29 4.05 7.67
C ASN A 87 13.97 2.67 7.79
N ASN A 88 13.38 1.72 8.52
CA ASN A 88 13.87 0.35 8.58
C ASN A 88 13.60 -0.36 7.24
N ARG A 89 14.67 -0.59 6.47
CA ARG A 89 14.61 -1.23 5.16
C ARG A 89 14.67 -2.76 5.19
N ASN A 90 14.94 -3.38 6.34
CA ASN A 90 15.36 -4.78 6.42
C ASN A 90 14.47 -5.66 7.30
N ASN A 91 13.29 -5.21 7.73
CA ASN A 91 12.42 -6.06 8.53
C ASN A 91 10.93 -5.69 8.39
N ILE A 92 10.14 -6.63 7.86
CA ILE A 92 8.68 -6.59 7.79
C ILE A 92 8.12 -7.95 8.26
N PRO A 93 7.88 -8.12 9.58
CA PRO A 93 7.31 -9.36 10.11
C PRO A 93 5.85 -9.55 9.68
N GLY A 94 5.39 -10.80 9.59
CA GLY A 94 4.01 -11.15 9.25
C GLY A 94 3.79 -11.50 7.76
N LEU A 95 4.86 -11.51 6.95
CA LEU A 95 4.81 -11.81 5.51
C LEU A 95 4.41 -13.26 5.21
N GLU A 96 4.51 -14.19 6.16
CA GLU A 96 4.06 -15.58 6.02
C GLU A 96 2.56 -15.68 5.70
N ALA A 97 1.77 -14.65 6.01
CA ALA A 97 0.36 -14.56 5.61
C ALA A 97 0.14 -14.54 4.09
N LEU A 98 1.17 -14.23 3.29
CA LEU A 98 1.08 -14.28 1.84
C LEU A 98 0.76 -15.69 1.32
N LYS A 99 1.11 -16.74 2.06
CA LYS A 99 0.77 -18.13 1.72
C LYS A 99 -0.73 -18.31 1.47
N ASP A 100 -1.55 -17.70 2.32
CA ASP A 100 -3.01 -17.83 2.32
C ASP A 100 -3.72 -16.61 1.72
N ALA A 101 -2.98 -15.62 1.24
CA ALA A 101 -3.53 -14.41 0.63
C ALA A 101 -4.10 -14.68 -0.76
N ASP A 102 -5.20 -14.03 -1.09
CA ASP A 102 -5.77 -13.98 -2.45
C ASP A 102 -5.30 -12.72 -3.21
N LEU A 103 -4.88 -11.69 -2.48
CA LEU A 103 -4.34 -10.44 -3.04
C LEU A 103 -3.22 -9.88 -2.16
N MET A 104 -2.14 -9.47 -2.80
CA MET A 104 -1.08 -8.66 -2.21
C MET A 104 -1.24 -7.20 -2.64
N VAL A 105 -1.31 -6.29 -1.67
CA VAL A 105 -1.19 -4.85 -1.89
C VAL A 105 0.15 -4.42 -1.34
N ILE A 106 1.05 -3.92 -2.19
CA ILE A 106 2.41 -3.54 -1.78
C ILE A 106 2.63 -2.05 -2.04
N GLY A 107 3.08 -1.34 -1.01
CA GLY A 107 3.43 0.08 -1.04
C GLY A 107 4.74 0.28 -0.29
N THR A 108 5.81 -0.34 -0.79
CA THR A 108 7.14 -0.29 -0.18
C THR A 108 8.11 0.51 -1.05
N ARG A 109 9.22 0.95 -0.46
CA ARG A 109 10.30 1.67 -1.14
C ARG A 109 11.64 1.07 -0.80
N PHE A 110 12.42 0.66 -1.80
CA PHE A 110 13.82 0.27 -1.67
C PHE A 110 14.13 -0.69 -0.50
N ARG A 111 13.23 -1.62 -0.18
CA ARG A 111 13.47 -2.61 0.88
C ARG A 111 14.65 -3.52 0.50
N ASP A 112 15.42 -3.90 1.51
CA ASP A 112 16.49 -4.88 1.45
C ASP A 112 16.23 -5.92 2.54
N LEU A 113 15.13 -6.66 2.35
CA LEU A 113 14.63 -7.63 3.33
C LEU A 113 15.54 -8.87 3.35
N PRO A 114 15.62 -9.58 4.48
CA PRO A 114 16.31 -10.86 4.58
C PRO A 114 15.64 -11.91 3.69
N ASP A 115 16.40 -12.96 3.36
CA ASP A 115 16.01 -13.98 2.39
C ASP A 115 14.73 -14.72 2.78
N ASP A 116 14.49 -14.95 4.07
CA ASP A 116 13.27 -15.60 4.58
C ASP A 116 12.01 -14.76 4.31
N GLN A 117 12.10 -13.44 4.43
CA GLN A 117 11.02 -12.51 4.12
C GLN A 117 10.83 -12.32 2.61
N MET A 118 11.92 -12.20 1.85
CA MET A 118 11.84 -12.16 0.39
C MET A 118 11.28 -13.46 -0.20
N ALA A 119 11.56 -14.62 0.41
CA ALA A 119 11.02 -15.90 -0.01
C ALA A 119 9.49 -15.95 0.07
N GLN A 120 8.86 -15.27 1.04
CA GLN A 120 7.40 -15.18 1.10
C GLN A 120 6.82 -14.41 -0.10
N ILE A 121 7.48 -13.32 -0.49
CA ILE A 121 7.07 -12.49 -1.64
C ILE A 121 7.30 -13.25 -2.95
N ASP A 122 8.45 -13.88 -3.11
CA ASP A 122 8.79 -14.68 -4.29
C ASP A 122 7.83 -15.88 -4.46
N ALA A 123 7.55 -16.60 -3.38
CA ALA A 123 6.60 -17.70 -3.38
C ALA A 123 5.20 -17.22 -3.79
N TYR A 124 4.73 -16.09 -3.26
CA TYR A 124 3.46 -15.49 -3.65
C TYR A 124 3.41 -15.20 -5.15
N LEU A 125 4.42 -14.49 -5.68
CA LEU A 125 4.46 -14.11 -7.09
C LEU A 125 4.50 -15.34 -8.02
N LYS A 126 5.19 -16.41 -7.62
CA LYS A 126 5.21 -17.68 -8.38
C LYS A 126 3.85 -18.34 -8.48
N THR A 127 2.93 -18.10 -7.54
CA THR A 127 1.56 -18.61 -7.66
C THR A 127 0.74 -17.92 -8.76
N GLY A 128 1.19 -16.77 -9.27
CA GLY A 128 0.44 -15.96 -10.23
C GLY A 128 -0.76 -15.23 -9.62
N LYS A 129 -0.86 -15.17 -8.29
CA LYS A 129 -1.97 -14.47 -7.63
C LYS A 129 -1.89 -12.95 -7.87
N PRO A 130 -3.04 -12.25 -7.83
CA PRO A 130 -3.12 -10.82 -8.14
C PRO A 130 -2.24 -9.92 -7.28
N VAL A 131 -1.80 -8.78 -7.83
CA VAL A 131 -1.00 -7.76 -7.11
C VAL A 131 -1.57 -6.37 -7.34
N ILE A 132 -1.64 -5.56 -6.28
CA ILE A 132 -1.73 -4.09 -6.40
C ILE A 132 -0.37 -3.51 -6.03
N GLY A 133 0.27 -2.83 -6.98
CA GLY A 133 1.43 -1.98 -6.72
C GLY A 133 0.96 -0.55 -6.48
N MET A 134 1.10 -0.04 -5.26
CA MET A 134 0.76 1.34 -4.89
C MET A 134 2.04 2.14 -4.71
N ARG A 135 2.01 3.48 -4.92
CA ARG A 135 3.17 4.33 -4.62
C ARG A 135 3.77 3.93 -3.26
N THR A 136 5.05 3.59 -3.16
CA THR A 136 6.20 3.72 -4.10
C THR A 136 6.67 2.41 -4.74
N ALA A 137 5.80 1.40 -4.88
CA ALA A 137 6.17 0.03 -5.21
C ALA A 137 6.82 -0.21 -6.59
N THR A 138 6.78 0.75 -7.53
CA THR A 138 7.59 0.68 -8.77
C THR A 138 9.08 0.49 -8.48
N HIS A 139 9.51 0.88 -7.28
CA HIS A 139 10.85 0.65 -6.77
C HIS A 139 10.82 0.05 -5.37
N ALA A 140 9.98 -0.97 -5.18
CA ALA A 140 9.77 -1.68 -3.92
C ALA A 140 11.05 -2.17 -3.24
N PHE A 141 12.04 -2.58 -4.03
CA PHE A 141 13.27 -3.24 -3.55
C PHE A 141 14.54 -2.56 -4.06
N ASN A 142 15.58 -2.56 -3.22
CA ASN A 142 16.94 -2.20 -3.58
C ASN A 142 17.90 -3.05 -2.75
N ILE A 143 18.05 -4.29 -3.21
CA ILE A 143 18.80 -5.38 -2.60
C ILE A 143 20.19 -5.40 -3.20
N GLY A 144 21.20 -5.21 -2.36
CA GLY A 144 22.59 -5.01 -2.79
C GLY A 144 23.34 -6.29 -3.17
N GLY A 145 24.31 -6.14 -4.08
CA GLY A 145 25.35 -7.14 -4.36
C GLY A 145 24.84 -8.47 -4.92
N ASN A 146 25.44 -9.56 -4.44
CA ASN A 146 25.17 -10.93 -4.88
C ASN A 146 24.12 -11.66 -4.04
N LYS A 147 23.28 -10.92 -3.29
CA LYS A 147 22.21 -11.50 -2.48
C LYS A 147 21.23 -12.29 -3.35
N THR A 148 20.62 -13.33 -2.77
CA THR A 148 19.70 -14.27 -3.43
C THR A 148 18.63 -13.57 -4.30
N TYR A 149 18.08 -12.48 -3.79
CA TYR A 149 17.00 -11.71 -4.43
C TYR A 149 17.44 -10.39 -5.08
N ALA A 150 18.74 -10.19 -5.36
CA ALA A 150 19.24 -8.95 -5.97
C ALA A 150 18.56 -8.58 -7.31
N HIS A 151 17.99 -9.57 -8.01
CA HIS A 151 17.24 -9.37 -9.26
C HIS A 151 15.88 -8.67 -9.09
N TYR A 152 15.36 -8.55 -7.86
CA TYR A 152 14.17 -7.76 -7.57
C TYR A 152 14.44 -6.25 -7.55
N SER A 153 15.71 -5.84 -7.42
CA SER A 153 16.12 -4.45 -7.24
C SER A 153 15.64 -3.53 -8.36
N ASN A 154 15.26 -2.32 -7.98
CA ASN A 154 14.87 -1.26 -8.90
C ASN A 154 15.91 -1.06 -10.01
N GLY A 155 15.48 -1.19 -11.27
CA GLY A 155 16.38 -0.98 -12.41
C GLY A 155 17.42 -2.07 -12.61
N TYR A 156 17.19 -3.28 -12.10
CA TYR A 156 18.11 -4.41 -12.28
C TYR A 156 18.54 -4.60 -13.74
N ASN A 157 19.85 -4.74 -13.96
CA ASN A 157 20.47 -4.91 -15.28
C ASN A 157 21.51 -6.04 -15.27
N GLY A 158 21.29 -7.06 -14.46
CA GLY A 158 22.24 -8.16 -14.26
C GLY A 158 22.07 -9.32 -15.26
N PRO A 159 22.61 -10.51 -14.91
CA PRO A 159 22.57 -11.69 -15.78
C PRO A 159 21.18 -12.31 -15.96
N LYS A 160 20.26 -12.17 -14.99
CA LYS A 160 18.88 -12.71 -15.11
C LYS A 160 18.03 -11.81 -16.01
N LYS A 161 18.10 -12.00 -17.32
CA LYS A 161 17.50 -11.09 -18.32
C LYS A 161 15.99 -10.96 -18.22
N GLU A 162 15.30 -11.99 -17.74
CA GLU A 162 13.87 -11.97 -17.46
C GLU A 162 13.49 -10.95 -16.37
N TRP A 163 14.45 -10.61 -15.51
CA TRP A 163 14.30 -9.64 -14.43
C TRP A 163 14.81 -8.25 -14.81
N GLN A 164 15.07 -7.96 -16.08
CA GLN A 164 15.49 -6.63 -16.53
C GLN A 164 14.51 -5.55 -16.02
N GLY A 165 15.03 -4.52 -15.35
CA GLY A 165 14.27 -3.46 -14.67
C GLY A 165 13.73 -3.84 -13.29
N GLY A 166 13.96 -5.08 -12.85
CA GLY A 166 13.61 -5.60 -11.54
C GLY A 166 12.12 -5.83 -11.33
N PHE A 167 11.72 -5.86 -10.06
CA PHE A 167 10.33 -6.07 -9.66
C PHE A 167 9.37 -5.08 -10.33
N GLY A 168 9.75 -3.79 -10.37
CA GLY A 168 8.96 -2.72 -10.96
C GLY A 168 8.61 -3.00 -12.42
N LYS A 169 9.60 -3.28 -13.28
CA LYS A 169 9.33 -3.52 -14.71
C LYS A 169 8.61 -4.84 -14.95
N LEU A 170 9.11 -5.93 -14.36
CA LEU A 170 8.61 -7.27 -14.64
C LEU A 170 7.17 -7.45 -14.14
N ILE A 171 6.91 -7.09 -12.89
CA ILE A 171 5.59 -7.26 -12.29
C ILE A 171 4.72 -6.03 -12.59
N LEU A 172 5.16 -4.84 -12.19
CA LEU A 172 4.30 -3.65 -12.17
C LEU A 172 4.21 -2.91 -13.52
N GLY A 173 5.13 -3.15 -14.46
CA GLY A 173 5.16 -2.52 -15.77
C GLY A 173 6.20 -1.40 -15.93
N ASP A 174 6.66 -0.76 -14.85
CA ASP A 174 7.84 0.11 -14.91
C ASP A 174 8.50 0.22 -13.54
N PHE A 175 9.76 0.65 -13.56
CA PHE A 175 10.56 0.93 -12.37
C PHE A 175 10.84 2.43 -12.26
N TRP A 176 11.36 2.87 -11.11
CA TRP A 176 11.57 4.30 -10.85
C TRP A 176 12.32 5.01 -11.99
N LYS A 177 11.80 6.17 -12.38
CA LYS A 177 12.37 7.03 -13.41
C LYS A 177 12.65 8.42 -12.86
N ASN A 178 11.59 9.18 -12.56
CA ASN A 178 11.68 10.54 -12.04
C ASN A 178 10.33 11.05 -11.51
N HIS A 179 10.37 12.17 -10.81
CA HIS A 179 9.21 13.05 -10.63
C HIS A 179 8.96 13.79 -11.95
N HIS A 180 7.76 13.63 -12.51
CA HIS A 180 7.34 14.32 -13.74
C HIS A 180 6.63 15.64 -13.40
N GLY A 181 5.80 15.62 -12.36
CA GLY A 181 5.31 16.83 -11.70
C GLY A 181 6.32 17.40 -10.71
N GLY A 182 6.12 18.66 -10.33
CA GLY A 182 6.87 19.38 -9.31
C GLY A 182 6.50 18.88 -7.93
N HIS A 183 7.45 18.19 -7.29
CA HIS A 183 7.25 17.59 -5.98
C HIS A 183 6.84 18.64 -4.92
N LYS A 184 5.65 18.45 -4.32
CA LYS A 184 5.04 19.37 -3.34
C LYS A 184 4.70 20.76 -3.89
N THR A 185 4.70 20.96 -5.20
CA THR A 185 4.35 22.25 -5.84
C THR A 185 3.30 22.10 -6.93
N GLU A 186 3.14 20.90 -7.47
CA GLU A 186 2.13 20.53 -8.46
C GLU A 186 1.41 19.27 -7.97
N SER A 187 0.11 19.17 -8.26
CA SER A 187 -0.73 18.02 -7.89
C SER A 187 -1.01 17.11 -9.09
N THR A 188 -1.54 15.93 -8.78
CA THR A 188 -2.05 14.97 -9.77
C THR A 188 -3.57 15.03 -9.80
N VAL A 189 -4.15 15.34 -10.96
CA VAL A 189 -5.57 15.15 -11.27
C VAL A 189 -5.73 13.92 -12.17
N GLY A 190 -6.56 12.97 -11.78
CA GLY A 190 -6.80 11.75 -12.55
C GLY A 190 -7.80 11.96 -13.69
N ILE A 191 -7.38 11.61 -14.90
CA ILE A 191 -8.17 11.64 -16.13
C ILE A 191 -8.29 10.20 -16.65
N ILE A 192 -9.50 9.75 -16.98
CA ILE A 192 -9.72 8.43 -17.57
C ILE A 192 -8.98 8.36 -18.91
N ALA A 193 -8.12 7.36 -19.06
CA ALA A 193 -7.35 7.17 -20.28
C ALA A 193 -8.27 6.94 -21.50
N PRO A 194 -7.89 7.42 -22.70
CA PRO A 194 -8.57 7.06 -23.93
C PRO A 194 -8.72 5.54 -24.06
N GLY A 195 -9.92 5.07 -24.38
CA GLY A 195 -10.26 3.64 -24.46
C GLY A 195 -10.55 2.94 -23.13
N ALA A 196 -10.28 3.56 -21.97
CA ALA A 196 -10.54 2.97 -20.66
C ALA A 196 -11.94 3.30 -20.08
N GLY A 197 -12.72 4.17 -20.73
CA GLY A 197 -14.03 4.63 -20.22
C GLY A 197 -15.05 3.51 -19.95
N LYS A 198 -14.97 2.39 -20.67
CA LYS A 198 -15.82 1.20 -20.47
C LYS A 198 -15.20 0.16 -19.53
N HIS A 199 -13.96 0.33 -19.10
CA HIS A 199 -13.29 -0.64 -18.23
C HIS A 199 -13.94 -0.66 -16.84
N PRO A 200 -14.29 -1.82 -16.25
CA PRO A 200 -15.05 -1.87 -14.99
C PRO A 200 -14.45 -1.08 -13.83
N THR A 201 -13.12 -0.90 -13.81
CA THR A 201 -12.43 -0.17 -12.74
C THR A 201 -12.72 1.33 -12.73
N THR A 202 -13.28 1.89 -13.80
CA THR A 202 -13.66 3.32 -13.87
C THR A 202 -15.09 3.57 -13.38
N ARG A 203 -15.86 2.52 -13.03
CA ARG A 203 -17.23 2.68 -12.50
C ARG A 203 -17.25 3.57 -11.25
N GLY A 204 -18.13 4.57 -11.24
CA GLY A 204 -18.25 5.57 -10.17
C GLY A 204 -17.10 6.57 -10.07
N ILE A 205 -16.30 6.73 -11.13
CA ILE A 205 -15.20 7.69 -11.23
C ILE A 205 -15.41 8.53 -12.49
N LYS A 206 -15.34 9.86 -12.35
CA LYS A 206 -15.30 10.84 -13.42
C LYS A 206 -13.91 11.47 -13.51
N ASN A 207 -13.60 12.11 -14.62
CA ASN A 207 -12.40 12.94 -14.74
C ASN A 207 -12.41 14.01 -13.65
N GLY A 208 -11.33 14.12 -12.87
CA GLY A 208 -11.24 15.03 -11.74
C GLY A 208 -11.60 14.44 -10.38
N ASP A 209 -12.29 13.29 -10.31
CA ASP A 209 -12.66 12.67 -9.02
C ASP A 209 -11.45 12.12 -8.27
N ILE A 210 -10.44 11.64 -9.01
CA ILE A 210 -9.17 11.18 -8.47
C ILE A 210 -8.24 12.39 -8.36
N TRP A 211 -7.72 12.63 -7.17
CA TRP A 211 -6.78 13.71 -6.92
C TRP A 211 -5.82 13.33 -5.80
N GLY A 212 -4.60 13.86 -5.88
CA GLY A 212 -3.64 13.80 -4.79
C GLY A 212 -2.69 15.00 -4.83
N PRO A 213 -2.26 15.52 -3.66
CA PRO A 213 -1.22 16.54 -3.60
C PRO A 213 0.15 15.99 -3.99
N SER A 214 0.30 14.66 -4.08
CA SER A 214 1.51 14.04 -4.61
C SER A 214 1.66 14.32 -6.11
N ASP A 215 2.88 14.63 -6.52
CA ASP A 215 3.23 14.91 -7.91
C ASP A 215 3.12 13.67 -8.80
N VAL A 216 2.90 13.86 -10.11
CA VAL A 216 2.89 12.78 -11.09
C VAL A 216 4.28 12.17 -11.21
N TYR A 217 4.38 10.83 -11.16
CA TYR A 217 5.60 10.12 -11.52
C TYR A 217 5.74 9.97 -13.02
N GLY A 218 6.96 10.16 -13.51
CA GLY A 218 7.31 9.80 -14.87
C GLY A 218 7.43 8.29 -15.00
N VAL A 219 6.92 7.76 -16.11
CA VAL A 219 7.15 6.38 -16.53
C VAL A 219 7.77 6.36 -17.93
N ARG A 220 8.26 5.21 -18.35
CA ARG A 220 8.73 4.95 -19.71
C ARG A 220 7.51 4.68 -20.59
N LEU A 221 7.39 5.45 -21.67
CA LEU A 221 6.36 5.29 -22.68
C LEU A 221 6.97 4.75 -23.99
N PRO A 222 6.28 3.83 -24.69
CA PRO A 222 5.08 3.13 -24.24
C PRO A 222 5.38 2.23 -23.02
N LEU A 223 4.38 2.02 -22.14
CA LEU A 223 4.48 0.97 -21.13
C LEU A 223 4.67 -0.40 -21.82
N PRO A 224 5.24 -1.41 -21.14
CA PRO A 224 5.48 -2.71 -21.73
C PRO A 224 4.21 -3.33 -22.33
N GLU A 225 4.41 -4.16 -23.36
CA GLU A 225 3.33 -4.88 -24.02
C GLU A 225 2.38 -5.58 -23.02
N GLY A 226 1.09 -5.55 -23.34
CA GLY A 226 0.03 -6.07 -22.48
C GLY A 226 -0.34 -5.15 -21.32
N SER A 227 0.21 -3.93 -21.25
CA SER A 227 -0.24 -2.88 -20.33
C SER A 227 -1.40 -2.09 -20.94
N GLN A 228 -2.44 -1.82 -20.14
CA GLN A 228 -3.53 -0.91 -20.50
C GLN A 228 -3.57 0.26 -19.52
N HIS A 229 -3.45 1.48 -20.04
CA HIS A 229 -3.64 2.70 -19.25
C HIS A 229 -5.09 2.80 -18.80
N ILE A 230 -5.32 3.08 -17.52
CA ILE A 230 -6.67 3.25 -16.95
C ILE A 230 -6.89 4.71 -16.58
N ILE A 231 -5.96 5.30 -15.82
CA ILE A 231 -5.99 6.71 -15.40
C ILE A 231 -4.66 7.37 -15.80
N LEU A 232 -4.76 8.51 -16.47
CA LEU A 232 -3.67 9.44 -16.75
C LEU A 232 -3.61 10.50 -15.65
N GLY A 233 -2.41 10.95 -15.30
CA GLY A 233 -2.18 12.03 -14.35
C GLY A 233 -1.97 13.34 -15.10
N GLN A 234 -2.97 14.21 -15.04
CA GLN A 234 -2.81 15.60 -15.41
C GLN A 234 -2.08 16.34 -14.29
N VAL A 235 -0.99 17.00 -14.64
CA VAL A 235 -0.21 17.84 -13.72
C VAL A 235 -0.89 19.20 -13.62
N THR A 236 -1.27 19.62 -12.41
CA THR A 236 -1.93 20.92 -12.16
C THR A 236 -1.10 21.83 -11.25
N LYS A 237 -1.22 23.14 -11.47
CA LYS A 237 -0.53 24.18 -10.68
C LYS A 237 -1.30 24.45 -9.38
N ARG A 238 -0.58 24.80 -8.32
CA ARG A 238 -1.19 25.44 -7.16
C ARG A 238 -1.71 26.83 -7.53
N LYS A 239 -3.00 27.13 -7.31
CA LYS A 239 -3.56 28.48 -7.54
C LYS A 239 -3.20 29.48 -6.42
N GLY A 240 -3.07 28.99 -5.19
CA GLY A 240 -2.81 29.80 -3.99
C GLY A 240 -1.35 29.76 -3.51
N PRO A 241 -1.05 30.42 -2.37
CA PRO A 241 0.27 30.31 -1.76
C PRO A 241 0.51 28.90 -1.21
N ARG A 242 1.78 28.52 -1.08
CA ARG A 242 2.16 27.33 -0.31
C ARG A 242 1.72 27.54 1.15
N THR A 243 1.10 26.53 1.74
CA THR A 243 0.75 26.50 3.16
C THR A 243 1.49 25.36 3.88
N ASN A 244 1.38 25.32 5.21
CA ASN A 244 1.93 24.25 6.06
C ASN A 244 0.89 23.14 6.33
N ASP A 245 -0.19 23.07 5.57
CA ASP A 245 -1.14 21.95 5.66
C ASP A 245 -0.59 20.69 4.96
N ILE A 246 -1.29 19.57 5.14
CA ILE A 246 -0.89 18.26 4.62
C ILE A 246 -0.91 18.17 3.08
N HIS A 247 -1.47 19.16 2.39
CA HIS A 247 -1.53 19.26 0.94
C HIS A 247 -0.62 20.38 0.40
N PHE A 248 0.16 21.04 1.25
CA PHE A 248 1.04 22.15 0.89
C PHE A 248 0.28 23.30 0.20
N GLY A 249 -1.00 23.48 0.47
CA GLY A 249 -1.85 24.50 -0.16
C GLY A 249 -2.37 24.12 -1.55
N LEU A 250 -2.07 22.91 -2.04
CA LEU A 250 -2.70 22.32 -3.22
C LEU A 250 -4.14 21.90 -2.89
N LYS A 251 -5.04 22.03 -3.85
CA LYS A 251 -6.47 21.70 -3.66
C LYS A 251 -7.01 20.89 -4.83
N PRO A 252 -8.01 20.02 -4.59
CA PRO A 252 -8.75 19.37 -5.68
C PRO A 252 -9.40 20.34 -6.66
N THR A 253 -9.67 21.57 -6.22
CA THR A 253 -10.23 22.67 -7.04
C THR A 253 -9.18 23.42 -7.85
N ASP A 254 -7.91 23.04 -7.77
CA ASP A 254 -6.85 23.56 -8.64
C ASP A 254 -6.98 22.90 -10.02
N ASP A 255 -7.79 23.53 -10.88
CA ASP A 255 -8.19 23.02 -12.20
C ASP A 255 -7.26 23.45 -13.36
N GLU A 256 -6.23 24.25 -13.09
CA GLU A 256 -5.32 24.74 -14.13
C GLU A 256 -4.19 23.74 -14.38
N ALA A 257 -4.21 23.13 -15.56
CA ALA A 257 -3.14 22.27 -16.04
C ALA A 257 -1.84 23.05 -16.21
N VAL A 258 -0.70 22.46 -15.85
CA VAL A 258 0.61 23.03 -16.15
C VAL A 258 0.80 23.11 -17.66
N GLU A 259 1.25 24.26 -18.15
CA GLU A 259 1.56 24.51 -19.56
C GLU A 259 2.80 23.74 -20.02
N GLY A 260 2.93 23.58 -21.34
CA GLY A 260 4.06 22.91 -21.96
C GLY A 260 3.96 21.38 -21.93
N LYS A 261 5.13 20.71 -21.99
CA LYS A 261 5.23 19.29 -22.33
C LYS A 261 4.79 18.31 -21.22
N LYS A 262 4.47 18.79 -20.01
CA LYS A 262 4.12 17.90 -18.88
C LYS A 262 2.78 17.18 -19.08
N ASN A 263 1.85 17.78 -19.83
CA ASN A 263 0.55 17.16 -20.08
C ASN A 263 0.41 16.66 -21.54
N ASP A 264 1.52 16.64 -22.29
CA ASP A 264 1.54 16.24 -23.71
C ASP A 264 2.76 15.34 -24.03
N PRO A 265 2.60 14.00 -23.96
CA PRO A 265 1.43 13.29 -23.43
C PRO A 265 1.39 13.30 -21.89
N MET A 266 0.19 13.17 -21.31
CA MET A 266 0.05 12.89 -19.87
C MET A 266 0.65 11.51 -19.52
N MET A 267 1.27 11.41 -18.35
CA MET A 267 1.78 10.13 -17.85
C MET A 267 0.63 9.27 -17.31
N PRO A 268 0.61 7.95 -17.55
CA PRO A 268 -0.30 7.06 -16.84
C PRO A 268 0.07 7.03 -15.35
N VAL A 269 -0.93 7.25 -14.50
CA VAL A 269 -0.79 7.11 -13.05
C VAL A 269 -1.44 5.84 -12.54
N THR A 270 -2.27 5.19 -13.35
CA THR A 270 -2.84 3.88 -13.06
C THR A 270 -2.98 3.05 -14.33
N TRP A 271 -2.54 1.80 -14.28
CA TRP A 271 -2.63 0.86 -15.40
C TRP A 271 -2.76 -0.58 -14.90
N ILE A 272 -3.18 -1.46 -15.81
CA ILE A 272 -3.23 -2.90 -15.57
C ILE A 272 -2.28 -3.63 -16.51
N LYS A 273 -1.83 -4.81 -16.11
CA LYS A 273 -0.96 -5.67 -16.92
C LYS A 273 -1.09 -7.12 -16.46
N SER A 274 -0.75 -8.08 -17.32
CA SER A 274 -0.40 -9.43 -16.87
C SER A 274 1.09 -9.51 -16.50
N TYR A 275 1.44 -10.36 -15.53
CA TYR A 275 2.83 -10.66 -15.21
C TYR A 275 3.04 -12.17 -15.09
N GLN A 276 4.28 -12.59 -15.24
CA GLN A 276 4.71 -13.96 -14.93
C GLN A 276 6.17 -13.91 -14.54
N VAL A 277 6.48 -14.32 -13.32
CA VAL A 277 7.88 -14.47 -12.88
C VAL A 277 8.44 -15.79 -13.40
N PRO A 278 9.77 -15.93 -13.60
CA PRO A 278 10.37 -17.19 -14.00
C PRO A 278 9.98 -18.35 -13.07
N GLY A 279 9.51 -19.46 -13.66
CA GLY A 279 9.01 -20.62 -12.92
C GLY A 279 7.65 -20.42 -12.22
N GLY A 280 6.98 -19.29 -12.43
CA GLY A 280 5.68 -18.96 -11.86
C GLY A 280 4.52 -19.09 -12.84
N LYS A 281 3.30 -18.99 -12.32
CA LYS A 281 2.06 -18.90 -13.11
C LYS A 281 1.80 -17.46 -13.55
N LYS A 282 1.03 -17.29 -14.63
CA LYS A 282 0.56 -15.98 -15.09
C LYS A 282 -0.40 -15.37 -14.05
N GLY A 283 -0.17 -14.11 -13.71
CA GLY A 283 -1.02 -13.30 -12.84
C GLY A 283 -1.39 -11.97 -13.47
N ARG A 284 -2.18 -11.18 -12.74
CA ARG A 284 -2.56 -9.81 -13.12
C ARG A 284 -2.14 -8.81 -12.06
N VAL A 285 -1.84 -7.60 -12.51
CA VAL A 285 -1.48 -6.49 -11.65
C VAL A 285 -2.36 -5.28 -11.95
N TYR A 286 -2.67 -4.53 -10.90
CA TYR A 286 -3.20 -3.17 -10.98
C TYR A 286 -2.18 -2.24 -10.32
N THR A 287 -1.50 -1.44 -11.12
CA THR A 287 -0.43 -0.54 -10.63
C THR A 287 -0.95 0.87 -10.58
N THR A 288 -0.65 1.60 -9.50
CA THR A 288 -0.81 3.04 -9.43
C THR A 288 0.44 3.72 -8.87
N THR A 289 0.82 4.85 -9.46
CA THR A 289 1.82 5.77 -8.92
C THR A 289 1.21 6.81 -7.99
N MET A 290 -0.06 6.66 -7.61
CA MET A 290 -0.71 7.39 -6.51
C MET A 290 -0.83 6.49 -5.28
N GLY A 291 -1.43 7.02 -4.21
CA GLY A 291 -1.75 6.25 -3.00
C GLY A 291 -0.94 6.66 -1.77
N SER A 292 -0.38 7.87 -1.78
CA SER A 292 0.04 8.51 -0.52
C SER A 292 -1.15 8.55 0.44
N SER A 293 -0.89 8.47 1.74
CA SER A 293 -1.95 8.63 2.75
C SER A 293 -2.79 9.90 2.54
N THR A 294 -2.17 10.98 2.07
CA THR A 294 -2.83 12.26 1.74
C THR A 294 -3.72 12.17 0.50
N ASP A 295 -3.36 11.36 -0.50
CA ASP A 295 -4.20 11.15 -1.69
C ASP A 295 -5.51 10.45 -1.31
N LEU A 296 -5.45 9.57 -0.31
CA LEU A 296 -6.58 8.78 0.17
C LEU A 296 -7.57 9.57 1.04
N VAL A 297 -7.31 10.87 1.29
CA VAL A 297 -8.33 11.79 1.82
C VAL A 297 -9.46 11.94 0.80
N VAL A 298 -9.13 11.96 -0.50
CA VAL A 298 -10.11 12.12 -1.58
C VAL A 298 -10.85 10.81 -1.84
N GLU A 299 -12.16 10.91 -2.07
CA GLU A 299 -13.03 9.76 -2.27
C GLU A 299 -12.73 8.99 -3.55
N GLY A 300 -12.53 9.68 -4.68
CA GLY A 300 -12.21 9.04 -5.96
C GLY A 300 -10.90 8.25 -5.92
N SER A 301 -9.89 8.76 -5.23
CA SER A 301 -8.61 8.06 -5.02
C SER A 301 -8.78 6.77 -4.21
N ARG A 302 -9.63 6.77 -3.16
CA ARG A 302 -9.99 5.53 -2.44
C ARG A 302 -10.78 4.57 -3.32
N ARG A 303 -11.75 5.08 -4.09
CA ARG A 303 -12.58 4.27 -5.00
C ARG A 303 -11.75 3.60 -6.09
N MET A 304 -10.76 4.30 -6.66
CA MET A 304 -9.81 3.73 -7.62
C MET A 304 -9.13 2.48 -7.04
N MET A 305 -8.62 2.56 -5.80
CA MET A 305 -7.96 1.43 -5.13
C MET A 305 -8.91 0.25 -4.89
N VAL A 306 -10.12 0.51 -4.38
CA VAL A 306 -11.09 -0.56 -4.08
C VAL A 306 -11.68 -1.17 -5.34
N ASN A 307 -11.91 -0.39 -6.40
CA ASN A 307 -12.26 -0.92 -7.72
C ASN A 307 -11.16 -1.84 -8.28
N GLY A 308 -9.88 -1.48 -8.08
CA GLY A 308 -8.75 -2.33 -8.43
C GLY A 308 -8.76 -3.69 -7.71
N VAL A 309 -9.07 -3.70 -6.41
CA VAL A 309 -9.23 -4.95 -5.62
C VAL A 309 -10.31 -5.85 -6.23
N TYR A 310 -11.48 -5.28 -6.54
CA TYR A 310 -12.60 -6.03 -7.10
C TYR A 310 -12.24 -6.63 -8.45
N TRP A 311 -11.65 -5.84 -9.35
CA TRP A 311 -11.26 -6.31 -10.68
C TRP A 311 -10.23 -7.44 -10.62
N LEU A 312 -9.22 -7.32 -9.75
CA LEU A 312 -8.18 -8.33 -9.59
C LEU A 312 -8.70 -9.66 -9.03
N LEU A 313 -9.76 -9.61 -8.21
CA LEU A 313 -10.37 -10.77 -7.56
C LEU A 313 -11.62 -11.28 -8.28
N ASP A 314 -11.85 -10.82 -9.52
CA ASP A 314 -13.00 -11.19 -10.36
C ASP A 314 -14.35 -10.99 -9.67
N LEU A 315 -14.46 -9.89 -8.91
CA LEU A 315 -15.69 -9.46 -8.26
C LEU A 315 -16.36 -8.37 -9.08
N GLU A 316 -17.70 -8.37 -9.09
CA GLU A 316 -18.47 -7.35 -9.79
C GLU A 316 -18.35 -5.99 -9.10
N ILE A 317 -17.86 -4.99 -9.84
CA ILE A 317 -17.79 -3.59 -9.38
C ILE A 317 -19.18 -2.96 -9.56
N PRO A 318 -19.83 -2.42 -8.53
CA PRO A 318 -21.13 -1.77 -8.69
C PRO A 318 -21.10 -0.64 -9.72
N THR A 319 -22.19 -0.41 -10.46
CA THR A 319 -22.27 0.63 -11.51
C THR A 319 -21.92 2.03 -10.98
N GLY A 320 -22.37 2.35 -9.75
CA GLY A 320 -22.05 3.61 -9.06
C GLY A 320 -20.66 3.63 -8.41
N GLY A 321 -19.85 2.58 -8.58
CA GLY A 321 -18.56 2.40 -7.92
C GLY A 321 -18.65 1.75 -6.55
N THR A 322 -17.49 1.36 -6.02
CA THR A 322 -17.39 0.73 -4.70
C THR A 322 -17.59 1.74 -3.57
N LYS A 323 -18.13 1.25 -2.43
CA LYS A 323 -18.27 2.02 -1.19
C LYS A 323 -16.92 2.26 -0.55
N VAL A 324 -16.58 3.52 -0.29
CA VAL A 324 -15.23 3.90 0.21
C VAL A 324 -15.25 4.91 1.34
N ASP A 325 -16.36 4.98 2.10
CA ASP A 325 -16.46 5.81 3.31
C ASP A 325 -15.27 5.59 4.26
N LEU A 326 -14.90 6.63 5.01
CA LEU A 326 -13.87 6.47 6.02
C LEU A 326 -14.36 5.54 7.14
N PRO A 327 -13.63 4.46 7.48
CA PRO A 327 -14.04 3.51 8.50
C PRO A 327 -13.86 4.06 9.93
N GLY A 328 -13.21 5.21 10.06
CA GLY A 328 -12.94 5.94 11.30
C GLY A 328 -12.33 7.31 10.99
N LYS A 329 -11.92 8.07 12.02
CA LYS A 329 -11.20 9.33 11.79
C LYS A 329 -9.88 9.04 11.06
N PHE A 330 -9.62 9.75 9.97
CA PHE A 330 -8.40 9.63 9.18
C PHE A 330 -7.77 11.00 9.02
N ASP A 331 -6.76 11.28 9.83
CA ASP A 331 -5.97 12.52 9.81
C ASP A 331 -4.53 12.16 9.41
N PRO A 332 -4.27 11.91 8.11
CA PRO A 332 -2.93 11.55 7.68
C PRO A 332 -1.97 12.71 7.94
N LYS A 333 -0.69 12.38 8.05
CA LYS A 333 0.36 13.39 8.09
C LYS A 333 0.81 13.73 6.67
N GLU A 334 1.41 14.92 6.52
CA GLU A 334 2.11 15.28 5.29
C GLU A 334 3.13 14.21 4.90
N TYR A 335 3.27 13.97 3.58
CA TYR A 335 4.32 13.12 3.07
C TYR A 335 5.66 13.85 3.10
N SER A 336 6.65 13.22 3.72
CA SER A 336 8.02 13.72 3.85
C SER A 336 8.92 12.66 4.45
N PHE A 337 10.19 12.67 4.04
CA PHE A 337 11.23 11.94 4.74
C PHE A 337 11.35 12.44 6.18
N ARG A 338 11.59 11.51 7.11
CA ARG A 338 11.80 11.81 8.53
C ARG A 338 13.18 11.32 8.97
N SER A 339 13.81 12.06 9.89
CA SER A 339 15.09 11.67 10.47
C SER A 339 14.96 10.37 11.28
N LYS A 340 16.08 9.68 11.51
CA LYS A 340 16.10 8.42 12.27
C LYS A 340 15.52 8.58 13.68
N ASP A 341 15.76 9.72 14.33
CA ASP A 341 15.27 9.98 15.69
C ASP A 341 13.77 10.33 15.76
N TYR A 342 13.12 10.58 14.61
CA TYR A 342 11.70 10.92 14.58
C TYR A 342 10.83 9.74 15.03
N TRP A 343 11.08 8.55 14.50
CA TRP A 343 10.22 7.37 14.68
C TRP A 343 10.23 6.83 16.12
N PRO A 344 11.38 6.69 16.80
CA PRO A 344 11.40 6.34 18.22
C PRO A 344 10.61 7.33 19.09
N LYS A 345 10.68 8.63 18.79
CA LYS A 345 9.93 9.68 19.51
C LYS A 345 8.42 9.60 19.28
N GLN A 346 7.96 9.05 18.16
CA GLN A 346 6.53 8.82 17.96
C GLN A 346 6.00 7.68 18.83
N ASN A 347 6.87 6.73 19.21
CA ASN A 347 6.54 5.58 20.05
C ASN A 347 5.28 4.82 19.59
N LYS A 348 5.12 4.66 18.26
CA LYS A 348 3.97 3.98 17.67
C LYS A 348 4.27 2.52 17.34
N ARG A 349 3.39 1.64 17.76
CA ARG A 349 3.33 0.23 17.39
C ARG A 349 2.22 0.02 16.34
N PRO A 350 2.16 -1.15 15.68
CA PRO A 350 1.11 -1.44 14.69
C PRO A 350 -0.30 -1.14 15.19
N GLY A 351 -0.60 -1.45 16.46
CA GLY A 351 -1.87 -1.16 17.11
C GLY A 351 -2.34 0.30 17.00
N ASP A 352 -1.41 1.26 17.03
CA ASP A 352 -1.69 2.70 17.05
C ASP A 352 -2.15 3.25 15.71
N PHE A 353 -1.90 2.51 14.62
CA PHE A 353 -2.34 2.89 13.27
C PHE A 353 -3.76 2.38 12.95
N ARG A 354 -4.40 1.62 13.84
CA ARG A 354 -5.80 1.21 13.65
C ARG A 354 -6.72 2.43 13.77
N LEU A 355 -7.45 2.74 12.70
CA LEU A 355 -8.42 3.83 12.70
C LEU A 355 -9.49 3.64 13.79
N LYS A 356 -9.62 4.65 14.66
CA LYS A 356 -10.60 4.64 15.74
C LYS A 356 -12.00 4.90 15.17
N ARG A 357 -12.96 4.06 15.56
CA ARG A 357 -14.37 4.21 15.18
C ARG A 357 -14.88 5.55 15.71
N GLN A 358 -15.49 6.37 14.84
CA GLN A 358 -16.31 7.46 15.34
C GLN A 358 -17.50 6.84 16.07
N LYS A 359 -17.62 7.12 17.38
CA LYS A 359 -18.87 6.82 18.10
C LYS A 359 -19.94 7.64 17.39
N LYS A 360 -21.00 6.98 16.88
CA LYS A 360 -22.20 7.71 16.47
C LYS A 360 -22.69 8.41 17.73
N LYS A 361 -22.76 9.73 17.70
CA LYS A 361 -23.49 10.49 18.73
C LYS A 361 -24.96 10.15 18.62
#